data_AF-A0A533WCT1-F1
#
_entry.id   AF-A0A533WCT1-F1
#
_cell.length_a   1.000
_cell.length_b   1.000
_cell.length_c   1.000
_cell.angle_alpha   90.00
_cell.angle_beta   90.00
_cell.angle_gamma   90.00
#
_symmetry.space_group_name_H-M   'P 1'
#
loop_
_entity.id
_entity.type
_entity.pdbx_description
1 polymer ?
#
loop_
_entity_poly.entity_id
_entity_poly.type
_entity_poly.pdbx_seq_one_letter_code
_entity_poly.pdbx_strand_id
1 'polypeptide(L)' 'MSIIQISEAPQTLVKTVKFVIPKCSLCHYEMHFKVGDVIYGEKWYHSLCWEAVGKTSNEAPPLGDTVEPILGTH' A
#
# COMPACT_ATOMS: atom_id res chain seq x y z
N MET A 1 55.53 -35.30 3.48
CA MET A 1 54.73 -34.46 2.55
C MET A 1 53.30 -34.48 3.08
N SER A 2 52.83 -33.40 3.72
CA SER A 2 51.46 -33.36 4.28
C SER A 2 50.60 -32.45 3.40
N ILE A 3 49.56 -33.03 2.79
CA ILE A 3 48.61 -32.32 1.94
C ILE A 3 47.57 -31.68 2.86
N ILE A 4 47.59 -30.35 2.95
CA ILE A 4 46.55 -29.60 3.68
C ILE A 4 45.33 -29.54 2.76
N GLN A 5 44.26 -30.27 3.14
CA GLN A 5 42.95 -30.17 2.50
C GLN A 5 42.20 -28.98 3.12
N ILE A 6 41.98 -27.94 2.33
CA ILE A 6 41.18 -26.77 2.71
C ILE A 6 39.74 -27.09 2.28
N SER A 7 38.87 -27.43 3.23
CA SER A 7 37.45 -27.62 2.96
C SER A 7 36.79 -26.25 2.74
N GLU A 8 36.26 -26.03 1.55
CA GLU A 8 35.52 -24.82 1.16
C GLU A 8 34.28 -24.65 2.06
N ALA A 9 34.14 -23.49 2.69
CA ALA A 9 33.00 -23.17 3.54
C ALA A 9 31.73 -22.96 2.68
N PRO A 10 30.53 -23.37 3.15
CA PRO A 10 29.30 -23.17 2.40
C PRO A 10 28.99 -21.68 2.33
N GLN A 11 29.04 -21.10 1.13
CA GLN A 11 28.63 -19.73 0.90
C GLN A 11 27.11 -19.65 1.00
N THR A 12 26.59 -19.12 2.11
CA THR A 12 25.15 -18.90 2.30
C THR A 12 24.70 -17.74 1.42
N LEU A 13 23.81 -18.02 0.47
CA LEU A 13 23.28 -17.03 -0.45
C LEU A 13 22.28 -16.13 0.29
N VAL A 14 22.75 -14.99 0.79
CA VAL A 14 21.91 -14.00 1.50
C VAL A 14 21.03 -13.29 0.48
N LYS A 15 19.75 -13.65 0.40
CA LYS A 15 18.76 -12.87 -0.37
C LYS A 15 18.48 -11.55 0.36
N THR A 16 18.89 -10.43 -0.25
CA THR A 16 18.51 -9.11 0.21
C THR A 16 17.03 -8.86 -0.13
N VAL A 17 16.18 -8.77 0.88
CA VAL A 17 14.79 -8.33 0.72
C VAL A 17 14.74 -6.81 0.85
N LYS A 18 14.22 -6.12 -0.16
CA LYS A 18 13.95 -4.68 -0.08
C LYS A 18 12.51 -4.47 0.37
N PHE A 19 12.33 -3.91 1.56
CA PHE A 19 11.03 -3.47 2.03
C PHE A 19 10.70 -2.10 1.44
N VAL A 20 9.46 -1.94 0.97
CA VAL A 20 8.96 -0.66 0.46
C VAL A 20 8.05 -0.07 1.52
N ILE A 21 8.32 1.17 1.94
CA ILE A 21 7.43 1.93 2.80
C ILE A 21 6.38 2.60 1.91
N PRO A 22 5.07 2.35 2.10
CA PRO A 22 4.04 3.00 1.30
C PRO A 22 3.96 4.50 1.63
N LYS A 23 3.37 5.26 0.72
CA LYS A 23 3.14 6.71 0.89
C LYS A 23 1.66 6.98 1.11
N CYS A 24 1.37 8.00 1.92
CA CYS A 24 0.02 8.49 2.09
C CYS A 24 -0.51 9.04 0.75
N SER A 25 -1.71 8.63 0.36
CA SER A 25 -2.31 8.98 -0.92
C SER A 25 -2.81 10.42 -0.97
N LEU A 26 -2.92 11.10 0.19
CA LEU A 26 -3.31 12.51 0.28
C LEU A 26 -2.11 13.46 0.29
N CYS A 27 -1.13 13.21 1.17
CA CYS A 27 -0.01 14.14 1.38
C CYS A 27 1.31 13.67 0.73
N HIS A 28 1.35 12.46 0.17
CA HIS A 28 2.52 11.85 -0.50
C HIS A 28 3.78 11.64 0.36
N TYR A 29 3.70 11.91 1.66
CA TYR A 29 4.75 11.55 2.63
C TYR A 29 4.67 10.07 3.02
N GLU A 30 5.80 9.52 3.47
CA GLU A 30 5.91 8.12 3.89
C GLU A 30 4.97 7.77 5.05
N MET A 31 4.47 6.54 5.04
CA MET A 31 3.64 6.00 6.10
C MET A 31 4.51 5.56 7.27
N HIS A 32 4.37 6.26 8.39
CA HIS A 32 4.87 5.82 9.69
C HIS A 32 3.67 5.26 10.46
N PHE A 33 3.39 3.98 10.26
CA PHE A 33 2.14 3.36 10.71
C PHE A 33 1.89 3.58 12.19
N LYS A 34 0.73 4.15 12.49
CA LYS A 34 0.21 4.35 13.84
C LYS A 34 -1.27 3.99 13.91
N VAL A 35 -1.76 3.78 15.13
CA VAL A 35 -3.18 3.53 15.37
C VAL A 35 -4.02 4.66 14.76
N GLY A 36 -5.03 4.28 13.99
CA GLY A 36 -5.94 5.21 13.30
C GLY A 36 -5.55 5.55 11.86
N ASP A 37 -4.39 5.14 11.36
CA ASP A 37 -4.11 5.20 9.92
C ASP A 37 -5.08 4.28 9.15
N VAL A 38 -5.43 4.68 7.93
CA VAL A 38 -6.54 4.07 7.18
C VAL A 38 -6.04 3.47 5.87
N ILE A 39 -6.55 2.27 5.56
CA ILE A 39 -6.49 1.68 4.23
C ILE A 39 -7.88 1.74 3.63
N TYR A 40 -8.01 2.35 2.45
CA TYR A 40 -9.26 2.39 1.70
C TYR A 40 -8.99 1.99 0.25
N GLY A 41 -9.54 0.84 -0.16
CA GLY A 41 -9.14 0.18 -1.40
C GLY A 41 -7.65 -0.14 -1.39
N GLU A 42 -6.93 0.29 -2.42
CA GLU A 42 -5.48 0.09 -2.57
C GLU A 42 -4.65 1.27 -2.05
N LYS A 43 -5.29 2.23 -1.37
CA LYS A 43 -4.68 3.49 -0.94
C LYS A 43 -4.48 3.54 0.57
N TRP A 44 -3.34 4.10 0.96
CA TRP A 44 -2.93 4.30 2.35
C TRP A 44 -3.09 5.77 2.74
N TYR A 45 -3.54 6.05 3.96
CA TYR A 45 -3.77 7.40 4.47
C TYR A 45 -3.31 7.53 5.93
N HIS A 46 -2.63 8.63 6.27
CA HIS A 46 -2.46 9.01 7.67
C HIS A 46 -3.83 9.32 8.29
N SER A 47 -4.01 9.01 9.57
CA SER A 47 -5.27 9.30 10.29
C SER A 47 -5.77 10.73 10.07
N LEU A 48 -4.91 11.72 10.25
CA LEU A 48 -5.22 13.15 10.04
C LEU A 48 -5.57 13.49 8.60
N CYS A 49 -4.91 12.83 7.64
CA CYS A 49 -5.21 13.01 6.23
C CYS A 49 -6.60 12.47 5.89
N TRP A 50 -6.93 11.29 6.41
CA TRP A 50 -8.25 10.68 6.21
C TRP A 50 -9.37 11.53 6.82
N GLU A 51 -9.17 12.05 8.04
CA GLU A 51 -10.14 12.95 8.68
C GLU A 51 -10.37 14.24 7.89
N ALA A 52 -9.32 14.79 7.25
CA ALA A 52 -9.44 16.01 6.46
C ALA A 52 -10.40 15.82 5.27
N VAL A 53 -10.39 14.64 4.65
CA VAL A 53 -11.33 14.29 3.55
C VAL A 53 -12.78 14.28 4.05
N GLY A 54 -13.02 13.70 5.22
CA GLY A 54 -14.36 13.65 5.82
C GLY A 54 -14.91 15.02 6.23
N LYS A 55 -14.05 15.95 6.66
CA LYS A 55 -14.43 17.31 7.07
C LYS A 55 -14.74 18.24 5.89
N THR A 56 -14.29 17.91 4.68
CA THR A 56 -14.68 18.62 3.45
C THR A 56 -15.94 18.04 2.81
N SER A 57 -16.37 16.84 3.23
CA SER A 57 -17.53 16.12 2.68
C SER A 57 -18.80 16.46 3.47
N ASN A 58 -19.23 17.72 3.42
CA ASN A 58 -20.64 18.04 3.67
C ASN A 58 -21.50 17.73 2.42
N GLU A 59 -20.84 17.37 1.32
CA GLU A 59 -21.47 16.87 0.10
C GLU A 59 -21.40 15.35 0.13
N ALA A 60 -22.54 14.70 -0.10
CA ALA A 60 -22.65 13.25 -0.17
C ALA A 60 -21.65 12.69 -1.20
N PRO A 61 -21.11 11.47 -0.98
CA PRO A 61 -20.31 10.80 -2.02
C PRO A 61 -21.12 10.78 -3.33
N PRO A 62 -20.53 11.06 -4.51
CA PRO A 62 -21.21 10.76 -5.75
C PRO A 62 -21.50 9.26 -5.72
N LEU A 63 -22.79 8.90 -5.63
CA LEU A 63 -23.20 7.53 -5.81
C LEU A 63 -22.63 7.07 -7.14
N GLY A 64 -21.90 5.96 -7.09
CA GLY A 64 -21.31 5.33 -8.26
C GLY A 64 -22.32 5.22 -9.40
N ASP A 65 -21.78 5.33 -10.61
CA ASP A 65 -22.44 5.32 -11.90
C ASP A 65 -23.75 4.53 -11.88
N THR A 66 -24.86 5.25 -12.00
CA THR A 66 -26.15 4.65 -12.32
C THR A 66 -26.02 4.14 -13.74
N VAL A 67 -25.69 2.85 -13.88
CA VAL A 67 -25.71 2.17 -15.17
C VAL A 67 -27.17 2.15 -15.61
N GLU A 68 -27.53 3.00 -16.58
CA GLU A 68 -28.88 3.00 -17.13
C GLU A 68 -29.21 1.62 -17.73
N PRO A 69 -30.37 1.02 -17.42
CA PRO A 69 -30.78 -0.19 -18.11
C PRO A 69 -31.14 0.19 -19.54
N ILE A 70 -30.34 -0.30 -20.49
CA ILE A 70 -30.60 -0.18 -21.92
C ILE A 70 -31.92 -0.92 -22.18
N LEU A 71 -33.01 -0.17 -22.34
CA LEU A 71 -34.30 -0.68 -22.76
C LEU A 71 -34.22 -1.03 -24.24
N GLY A 72 -33.81 -2.26 -24.54
CA GLY A 72 -33.95 -2.84 -25.87
C GLY A 72 -35.44 -3.05 -26.16
N THR A 73 -36.01 -2.20 -27.01
CA THR A 73 -37.30 -2.50 -27.65
C THR A 73 -37.08 -3.47 -28.80
N HIS A 74 -37.80 -4.58 -28.73
CA HIS A 74 -38.03 -5.53 -29.82
C HIS A 74 -38.73 -4.87 -31.02
#